data_AF-A0A7W0VKP7-F1
#
_entry.id   AF-A0A7W0VKP7-F1
#
_cell.length_a   1.000
_cell.length_b   1.000
_cell.length_c   1.000
_cell.angle_alpha   90.00
_cell.angle_beta   90.00
_cell.angle_gamma   90.00
#
_symmetry.space_group_name_H-M   'P 1'
#
loop_
_entity.id
_entity.type
_entity.pdbx_description
1 polymer ?
#
loop_
_entity_poly.entity_id
_entity_poly.type
_entity_poly.pdbx_seq_one_letter_code
_entity_poly.pdbx_strand_id
1 'polypeptide(L)'
;MATLGPLIRILKPPARPLEVPVDDVWWAALSRALGVPLPADWKTFVQTYGTGSIARFITIANPFSEIDPYLPWLTSVIAADKNSMVVNGKGVAGGLPPFPASEGLLPFGRWSDWAVLYFHMRGAPDAWPIVFASVHGDYQATFEVPLSTFLDQVLRGKLRDPAFGVEYPRSERAKFTSGGTR
;
A
#
# COMPACT_ATOMS: atom_id res chain seq x y z
N MET A 1 15.07 8.46 7.53
CA MET A 1 14.80 7.01 7.53
C MET A 1 13.52 6.77 8.30
N ALA A 2 12.54 6.11 7.68
CA ALA A 2 11.32 5.71 8.36
C ALA A 2 11.66 4.67 9.45
N THR A 3 10.93 4.70 10.56
CA THR A 3 11.13 3.74 11.66
C THR A 3 9.79 3.11 12.01
N LEU A 4 9.75 1.78 12.13
CA LEU A 4 8.54 1.09 12.57
C LEU A 4 8.20 1.33 14.04
N GLY A 5 9.10 1.92 14.83
CA GLY A 5 8.95 2.10 16.27
C GLY A 5 7.63 2.73 16.70
N PRO A 6 7.21 3.89 16.15
CA PRO A 6 5.91 4.49 16.45
C PRO A 6 4.73 3.59 16.08
N LEU A 7 4.77 2.95 14.91
CA LEU A 7 3.72 2.06 14.43
C LEU A 7 3.56 0.82 15.31
N ILE A 8 4.66 0.15 15.68
CA ILE A 8 4.66 -1.05 16.55
C ILE A 8 4.03 -0.78 17.93
N ARG A 9 4.06 0.48 18.40
CA ARG A 9 3.41 0.84 19.67
C ARG A 9 1.88 0.79 19.58
N ILE A 10 1.28 1.02 18.42
CA ILE A 10 -0.17 0.99 18.21
C ILE A 10 -0.65 -0.28 17.48
N LEU A 11 0.13 -0.78 16.52
CA LEU A 11 -0.17 -1.97 15.74
C LEU A 11 0.84 -3.06 16.12
N LYS A 12 0.46 -3.94 17.04
CA LYS A 12 1.36 -5.02 17.48
C LYS A 12 1.65 -5.99 16.32
N PRO A 13 2.92 -6.31 16.03
CA PRO A 13 3.27 -7.36 15.08
C PRO A 13 2.68 -8.71 15.52
N PRO A 14 2.33 -9.59 14.57
CA PRO A 14 1.94 -10.95 14.89
C PRO A 14 3.13 -11.71 15.49
N ALA A 15 2.86 -12.63 16.43
CA ALA A 15 3.91 -13.46 17.03
C ALA A 15 4.59 -14.39 16.00
N ARG A 16 3.87 -14.73 14.92
CA ARG A 16 4.34 -15.53 13.79
C ARG A 16 3.85 -14.88 12.49
N PRO A 17 4.58 -13.90 11.94
CA PRO A 17 4.22 -13.30 10.66
C PRO A 17 4.25 -14.36 9.56
N LEU A 18 3.35 -14.25 8.58
CA LEU A 18 3.22 -15.20 7.48
C LEU A 18 3.94 -14.70 6.24
N GLU A 19 4.54 -15.62 5.48
CA GLU A 19 5.07 -15.37 4.12
C GLU A 19 6.09 -14.22 4.08
N VAL A 20 6.90 -14.13 5.14
CA VAL A 20 7.99 -13.18 5.26
C VAL A 20 9.15 -13.63 4.37
N PRO A 21 9.76 -12.73 3.58
CA PRO A 21 10.90 -13.09 2.74
C PRO A 21 12.09 -13.56 3.59
N VAL A 22 12.81 -14.54 3.07
CA VAL A 22 13.94 -15.17 3.78
C VAL A 22 15.18 -14.28 3.75
N ASP A 23 15.41 -13.58 2.65
CA ASP A 23 16.58 -12.74 2.43
C ASP A 23 16.34 -11.64 1.38
N ASP A 24 17.37 -10.83 1.13
CA ASP A 24 17.35 -9.73 0.16
C ASP A 24 17.26 -10.18 -1.31
N VAL A 25 17.51 -11.45 -1.63
CA VAL A 25 17.44 -11.98 -3.01
C VAL A 25 16.01 -11.90 -3.52
N TRP A 26 15.03 -12.15 -2.66
CA TRP A 26 13.61 -12.08 -2.98
C TRP A 26 13.21 -10.65 -3.38
N TRP A 27 13.69 -9.66 -2.64
CA TRP A 27 13.46 -8.24 -2.94
C TRP A 27 14.18 -7.78 -4.21
N ALA A 28 15.40 -8.27 -4.45
CA ALA A 28 16.14 -8.00 -5.68
C ALA A 28 15.43 -8.57 -6.91
N ALA A 29 14.91 -9.80 -6.80
CA ALA A 29 14.14 -10.44 -7.86
C ALA A 29 12.85 -9.66 -8.18
N LEU A 30 12.11 -9.23 -7.16
CA LEU A 30 10.91 -8.41 -7.33
C LEU A 30 11.23 -7.05 -7.97
N SER A 31 12.26 -6.36 -7.48
CA SER A 31 12.67 -5.05 -8.04
C SER A 31 13.06 -5.19 -9.51
N ARG A 32 13.74 -6.29 -9.88
CA ARG A 32 14.08 -6.61 -11.27
C ARG A 32 12.83 -6.91 -12.10
N ALA A 33 11.87 -7.65 -11.57
CA ALA A 33 10.62 -7.97 -12.26
C ALA A 33 9.76 -6.73 -12.52
N LEU A 34 9.72 -5.79 -11.57
CA LEU A 34 9.01 -4.53 -11.69
C LEU A 34 9.81 -3.46 -12.47
N GLY A 35 11.12 -3.63 -12.63
CA GLY A 35 11.99 -2.63 -13.27
C GLY A 35 12.15 -1.34 -12.46
N VAL A 36 11.75 -1.33 -11.20
CA VAL A 36 11.86 -0.17 -10.30
C VAL A 36 12.41 -0.59 -8.94
N PRO A 37 13.21 0.27 -8.28
CA PRO A 37 13.56 0.06 -6.88
C PRO A 37 12.33 0.16 -5.98
N LEU A 38 12.41 -0.38 -4.77
CA LEU A 38 11.29 -0.42 -3.83
C LEU A 38 11.64 0.29 -2.51
N PRO A 39 10.69 1.03 -1.90
CA PRO A 39 10.92 1.73 -0.64
C PRO A 39 11.37 0.78 0.47
N ALA A 40 12.41 1.13 1.22
CA ALA A 40 12.92 0.33 2.33
C ALA A 40 11.87 0.15 3.45
N ASP A 41 11.02 1.16 3.63
CA ASP A 41 9.94 1.14 4.63
C ASP A 41 8.88 0.09 4.33
N TRP A 42 8.57 -0.15 3.04
CA TRP A 42 7.67 -1.24 2.64
C TRP A 42 8.29 -2.61 2.92
N LYS A 43 9.59 -2.78 2.61
CA LYS A 43 10.31 -4.02 2.90
C LYS A 43 10.31 -4.33 4.39
N THR A 44 10.58 -3.31 5.20
CA THR A 44 10.63 -3.44 6.66
C THR A 44 9.23 -3.75 7.23
N PHE A 45 8.18 -3.13 6.70
CA PHE A 45 6.80 -3.45 7.06
C PHE A 45 6.48 -4.92 6.77
N VAL A 46 6.74 -5.39 5.54
CA VAL A 46 6.49 -6.79 5.14
C VAL A 46 7.33 -7.74 5.98
N GLN A 47 8.59 -7.41 6.28
CA GLN A 47 9.46 -8.22 7.15
C GLN A 47 8.87 -8.40 8.57
N THR A 48 8.17 -7.38 9.07
CA THR A 48 7.69 -7.33 10.46
C THR A 48 6.30 -7.93 10.61
N TYR A 49 5.40 -7.66 9.64
CA TYR A 49 3.99 -8.03 9.74
C TYR A 49 3.62 -9.24 8.88
N GLY A 50 4.32 -9.46 7.77
CA GLY A 50 3.98 -10.49 6.80
C GLY A 50 2.60 -10.25 6.15
N THR A 51 1.96 -11.33 5.72
CA THR A 51 0.61 -11.28 5.11
C THR A 51 -0.48 -11.13 6.16
N GLY A 52 -1.35 -10.15 5.94
CA GLY A 52 -2.47 -9.87 6.83
C GLY A 52 -3.22 -8.59 6.49
N SER A 53 -4.21 -8.29 7.32
CA SER A 53 -4.97 -7.04 7.27
C SER A 53 -4.82 -6.25 8.57
N ILE A 54 -4.88 -4.93 8.44
CA ILE A 54 -4.88 -3.95 9.52
C ILE A 54 -6.33 -3.47 9.69
N ALA A 55 -6.83 -3.53 10.93
CA ALA A 55 -8.18 -3.11 11.28
C ALA A 55 -9.31 -3.79 10.46
N ARG A 56 -9.00 -4.91 9.78
CA ARG A 56 -9.85 -5.73 8.89
C ARG A 56 -10.21 -5.11 7.54
N PHE A 57 -9.68 -3.94 7.20
CA PHE A 57 -10.01 -3.29 5.92
C PHE A 57 -8.80 -2.68 5.22
N ILE A 58 -7.69 -2.40 5.91
CA ILE A 58 -6.46 -1.96 5.22
C ILE A 58 -5.59 -3.19 4.99
N THR A 59 -5.17 -3.42 3.75
CA THR A 59 -4.22 -4.48 3.41
C THR A 59 -3.02 -3.86 2.72
N ILE A 60 -1.83 -4.08 3.27
CA ILE A 60 -0.58 -3.78 2.58
C ILE A 60 -0.18 -5.05 1.85
N ALA A 61 0.02 -4.96 0.54
CA ALA A 61 0.40 -6.11 -0.25
C ALA A 61 1.74 -6.67 0.26
N ASN A 62 1.75 -7.97 0.51
CA ASN A 62 2.97 -8.74 0.65
C ASN A 62 3.29 -9.34 -0.72
N PRO A 63 4.37 -8.91 -1.40
CA PRO A 63 4.73 -9.42 -2.72
C PRO A 63 4.98 -10.93 -2.78
N PHE A 64 5.20 -11.55 -1.62
CA PHE A 64 5.56 -12.95 -1.47
C PHE A 64 4.42 -13.80 -0.91
N SER A 65 3.22 -13.24 -0.82
CA SER A 65 2.05 -14.00 -0.39
C SER A 65 1.62 -15.01 -1.46
N GLU A 66 1.47 -16.26 -1.04
CA GLU A 66 0.76 -17.32 -1.75
C GLU A 66 -0.75 -17.21 -1.51
N ILE A 67 -1.18 -16.67 -0.36
CA ILE A 67 -2.60 -16.48 -0.03
C ILE A 67 -3.24 -15.39 -0.91
N ASP A 68 -2.59 -14.23 -1.02
CA ASP A 68 -3.03 -13.10 -1.86
C ASP A 68 -1.92 -12.70 -2.86
N PRO A 69 -1.81 -13.40 -4.00
CA PRO A 69 -0.72 -13.19 -4.95
C PRO A 69 -0.65 -11.74 -5.47
N TYR A 70 0.47 -11.06 -5.19
CA TYR A 70 0.67 -9.65 -5.54
C TYR A 70 0.72 -9.40 -7.05
N LEU A 71 1.46 -10.18 -7.83
CA LEU A 71 1.62 -9.93 -9.27
C LEU A 71 0.30 -10.05 -10.07
N PRO A 72 -0.54 -11.09 -9.85
CA PRO A 72 -1.88 -11.13 -10.44
C PRO A 72 -2.76 -9.94 -10.06
N TRP A 73 -2.77 -9.56 -8.78
CA TRP A 73 -3.52 -8.40 -8.31
C TRP A 73 -3.00 -7.08 -8.92
N LEU A 74 -1.69 -6.88 -8.91
CA LEU A 74 -1.04 -5.71 -9.49
C LEU A 74 -1.43 -5.56 -10.97
N THR A 75 -1.39 -6.67 -11.72
CA THR A 75 -1.77 -6.69 -13.14
C THR A 75 -3.23 -6.31 -13.34
N SER A 76 -4.14 -6.81 -12.49
CA SER A 76 -5.56 -6.48 -12.60
C SER A 76 -5.85 -5.02 -12.27
N VAL A 77 -5.18 -4.45 -11.26
CA VAL A 77 -5.31 -3.02 -10.92
C VAL A 77 -4.78 -2.14 -12.04
N ILE A 78 -3.58 -2.43 -12.58
CA ILE A 78 -3.02 -1.66 -13.70
C ILE A 78 -3.93 -1.71 -14.93
N ALA A 79 -4.55 -2.86 -15.22
CA ALA A 79 -5.49 -2.99 -16.33
C ALA A 79 -6.74 -2.12 -16.11
N ALA A 80 -7.31 -2.13 -14.91
CA ALA A 80 -8.45 -1.29 -14.53
C ALA A 80 -8.08 0.20 -14.61
N ASP A 81 -6.92 0.57 -14.10
CA ASP A 81 -6.37 1.92 -14.12
C ASP A 81 -6.20 2.45 -15.56
N LYS A 82 -5.59 1.65 -16.45
CA LYS A 82 -5.45 1.99 -17.87
C LYS A 82 -6.80 2.12 -18.56
N ASN A 83 -7.75 1.25 -18.25
CA ASN A 83 -9.10 1.33 -18.81
C ASN A 83 -9.82 2.60 -18.33
N SER A 84 -9.67 2.97 -17.06
CA SER A 84 -10.18 4.23 -16.51
C SER A 84 -9.67 5.41 -17.35
N MET A 85 -8.35 5.47 -17.62
CA MET A 85 -7.77 6.53 -18.46
C MET A 85 -8.45 6.66 -19.83
N VAL A 86 -8.73 5.53 -20.48
CA VAL A 86 -9.33 5.50 -21.82
C VAL A 86 -10.79 5.94 -21.80
N VAL A 87 -11.55 5.50 -20.78
CA VAL A 87 -13.00 5.71 -20.72
C VAL A 87 -13.37 7.12 -20.24
N ASN A 88 -12.67 7.65 -19.24
CA ASN A 88 -13.03 8.92 -18.61
C ASN A 88 -12.02 10.06 -18.87
N GLY A 89 -10.85 9.77 -19.46
CA GLY A 89 -9.80 10.76 -19.75
C GLY A 89 -9.13 11.37 -18.51
N LYS A 90 -9.45 10.90 -17.30
CA LYS A 90 -9.04 11.49 -16.01
C LYS A 90 -7.88 10.77 -15.33
N GLY A 91 -7.23 9.79 -15.97
CA GLY A 91 -6.10 9.09 -15.36
C GLY A 91 -6.50 8.23 -14.15
N VAL A 92 -5.50 7.80 -13.39
CA VAL A 92 -5.68 7.31 -12.00
C VAL A 92 -5.49 8.49 -11.07
N ALA A 93 -6.24 8.57 -9.96
CA ALA A 93 -6.05 9.62 -8.95
C ALA A 93 -5.90 11.03 -9.56
N GLY A 94 -6.81 11.42 -10.46
CA GLY A 94 -6.91 12.80 -10.95
C GLY A 94 -5.85 13.18 -11.96
N GLY A 95 -5.47 12.23 -12.81
CA GLY A 95 -4.66 12.46 -14.01
C GLY A 95 -3.27 11.85 -13.96
N LEU A 96 -2.92 11.18 -12.86
CA LEU A 96 -1.61 10.56 -12.72
C LEU A 96 -1.53 9.28 -13.59
N PRO A 97 -0.37 9.02 -14.22
CA PRO A 97 -0.23 7.87 -15.08
C PRO A 97 -0.07 6.58 -14.25
N PRO A 98 -0.66 5.45 -14.66
CA PRO A 98 -0.48 4.18 -13.99
C PRO A 98 0.92 3.60 -14.24
N PHE A 99 1.38 2.74 -13.34
CA PHE A 99 2.55 1.92 -13.58
C PHE A 99 2.40 1.10 -14.89
N PRO A 100 3.45 0.94 -15.72
CA PRO A 100 4.85 1.27 -15.46
C PRO A 100 5.32 2.62 -16.03
N ALA A 101 4.43 3.60 -16.21
CA ALA A 101 4.85 4.93 -16.66
C ALA A 101 5.89 5.54 -15.71
N SER A 102 6.79 6.38 -16.25
CA SER A 102 7.73 7.16 -15.44
C SER A 102 6.95 8.07 -14.49
N GLU A 103 7.37 8.14 -13.23
CA GLU A 103 6.64 8.82 -12.15
C GLU A 103 5.18 8.35 -12.01
N GLY A 104 4.88 7.13 -12.43
CA GLY A 104 3.55 6.56 -12.33
C GLY A 104 3.18 6.08 -10.92
N LEU A 105 1.95 5.59 -10.81
CA LEU A 105 1.39 5.03 -9.59
C LEU A 105 1.59 3.51 -9.54
N LEU A 106 2.36 3.04 -8.56
CA LEU A 106 2.57 1.62 -8.26
C LEU A 106 1.62 1.17 -7.14
N PRO A 107 0.60 0.33 -7.41
CA PRO A 107 -0.25 -0.24 -6.38
C PRO A 107 0.55 -1.04 -5.35
N PHE A 108 0.33 -0.79 -4.06
CA PHE A 108 1.00 -1.54 -2.98
C PHE A 108 0.07 -1.91 -1.83
N GLY A 109 -1.18 -1.49 -1.86
CA GLY A 109 -2.16 -1.87 -0.86
C GLY A 109 -3.59 -1.55 -1.27
N ARG A 110 -4.51 -1.93 -0.40
CA ARG A 110 -5.94 -1.67 -0.54
C ARG A 110 -6.48 -1.04 0.73
N TRP A 111 -7.48 -0.20 0.55
CA TRP A 111 -8.32 0.30 1.61
C TRP A 111 -9.74 -0.18 1.30
N SER A 112 -10.04 -1.32 1.89
CA SER A 112 -11.13 -2.25 1.57
C SER A 112 -11.30 -2.44 0.06
N ASP A 113 -12.52 -2.71 -0.39
CA ASP A 113 -12.83 -2.99 -1.78
C ASP A 113 -13.01 -1.72 -2.63
N TRP A 114 -13.11 -0.56 -1.99
CA TRP A 114 -13.45 0.68 -2.67
C TRP A 114 -12.24 1.58 -2.96
N ALA A 115 -11.05 1.28 -2.46
CA ALA A 115 -9.87 2.10 -2.71
C ALA A 115 -8.55 1.33 -2.77
N VAL A 116 -7.61 1.92 -3.50
CA VAL A 116 -6.25 1.42 -3.70
C VAL A 116 -5.25 2.42 -3.14
N LEU A 117 -4.18 1.89 -2.55
CA LEU A 117 -3.02 2.65 -2.10
C LEU A 117 -1.90 2.48 -3.12
N TYR A 118 -1.31 3.59 -3.53
CA TYR A 118 -0.26 3.66 -4.54
C TYR A 118 0.98 4.36 -4.01
N PHE A 119 2.16 3.88 -4.39
CA PHE A 119 3.37 4.68 -4.34
C PHE A 119 3.42 5.53 -5.61
N HIS A 120 3.50 6.83 -5.47
CA HIS A 120 3.80 7.73 -6.58
C HIS A 120 5.31 7.73 -6.77
N MET A 121 5.80 7.17 -7.90
CA MET A 121 7.22 6.88 -8.13
C MET A 121 8.06 8.12 -8.47
N ARG A 122 7.80 9.25 -7.80
CA ARG A 122 8.46 10.53 -8.01
C ARG A 122 9.69 10.65 -7.10
N GLY A 123 10.86 10.83 -7.71
CA GLY A 123 12.12 10.99 -6.98
C GLY A 123 12.63 9.69 -6.33
N ALA A 124 13.30 9.81 -5.19
CA ALA A 124 13.93 8.67 -4.51
C ALA A 124 12.88 7.73 -3.89
N PRO A 125 13.07 6.39 -3.92
CA PRO A 125 12.08 5.41 -3.46
C PRO A 125 11.60 5.60 -2.03
N ASP A 126 12.51 5.97 -1.12
CA ASP A 126 12.18 6.21 0.29
C ASP A 126 11.41 7.52 0.53
N ALA A 127 11.25 8.34 -0.51
CA ALA A 127 10.49 9.59 -0.49
C ALA A 127 9.25 9.53 -1.40
N TRP A 128 8.91 8.37 -1.96
CA TRP A 128 7.72 8.22 -2.78
C TRP A 128 6.45 8.54 -1.97
N PRO A 129 5.64 9.51 -2.41
CA PRO A 129 4.38 9.83 -1.75
C PRO A 129 3.41 8.65 -1.81
N ILE A 130 2.53 8.57 -0.81
CA ILE A 130 1.41 7.64 -0.84
C ILE A 130 0.22 8.37 -1.45
N VAL A 131 -0.31 7.79 -2.51
CA VAL A 131 -1.56 8.24 -3.12
C VAL A 131 -2.66 7.28 -2.72
N PHE A 132 -3.72 7.83 -2.17
CA PHE A 132 -4.99 7.16 -1.96
C PHE A 132 -5.88 7.51 -3.14
N ALA A 133 -6.53 6.51 -3.75
CA ALA A 133 -7.59 6.77 -4.71
C ALA A 133 -8.71 5.73 -4.57
N SER A 134 -9.96 6.22 -4.62
CA SER A 134 -11.11 5.34 -4.76
C SER A 134 -11.10 4.66 -6.13
N VAL A 135 -11.68 3.45 -6.21
CA VAL A 135 -11.79 2.68 -7.46
C VAL A 135 -12.61 3.40 -8.53
N HIS A 136 -13.44 4.37 -8.14
CA HIS A 136 -14.21 5.21 -9.05
C HIS A 136 -13.52 6.54 -9.39
N GLY A 137 -12.39 6.85 -8.74
CA GLY A 137 -11.61 8.07 -8.97
C GLY A 137 -12.31 9.35 -8.52
N ASP A 138 -13.39 9.25 -7.75
CA ASP A 138 -14.14 10.36 -7.19
C ASP A 138 -13.45 11.00 -5.96
N TYR A 139 -12.59 10.24 -5.28
CA TYR A 139 -11.78 10.73 -4.18
C TYR A 139 -10.31 10.36 -4.35
N GLN A 140 -9.46 11.31 -4.02
CA GLN A 140 -8.02 11.10 -3.97
C GLN A 140 -7.37 11.99 -2.92
N ALA A 141 -6.26 11.51 -2.37
CA ALA A 141 -5.41 12.28 -1.50
C ALA A 141 -3.95 11.84 -1.68
N THR A 142 -3.01 12.75 -1.48
CA THR A 142 -1.57 12.47 -1.55
C THR A 142 -0.93 12.82 -0.21
N PHE A 143 -0.10 11.91 0.28
CA PHE A 143 0.56 12.01 1.58
C PHE A 143 2.07 11.89 1.40
N GLU A 144 2.78 12.97 1.70
CA GLU A 144 4.25 13.09 1.59
C GLU A 144 4.94 12.50 2.83
N VAL A 145 4.59 11.26 3.18
CA VAL A 145 5.15 10.54 4.33
C VAL A 145 5.40 9.06 3.98
N PRO A 146 6.39 8.41 4.62
CA PRO A 146 6.61 6.97 4.46
C PRO A 146 5.42 6.14 4.95
N LEU A 147 5.32 4.90 4.47
CA LEU A 147 4.27 3.93 4.80
C LEU A 147 4.02 3.77 6.30
N SER A 148 5.07 3.53 7.08
CA SER A 148 4.95 3.29 8.52
C SER A 148 4.42 4.53 9.25
N THR A 149 4.81 5.72 8.78
CA THR A 149 4.32 7.01 9.31
C THR A 149 2.87 7.26 8.90
N PHE A 150 2.52 6.99 7.64
CA PHE A 150 1.14 7.06 7.15
C PHE A 150 0.22 6.19 8.01
N LEU A 151 0.56 4.91 8.21
CA LEU A 151 -0.22 3.99 9.03
C LEU A 151 -0.28 4.42 10.50
N ASP A 152 0.82 4.87 11.11
CA ASP A 152 0.82 5.36 12.50
C ASP A 152 -0.14 6.55 12.66
N GLN A 153 -0.07 7.53 11.76
CA GLN A 153 -0.91 8.72 11.84
C GLN A 153 -2.39 8.41 11.56
N VAL A 154 -2.67 7.53 10.60
CA VAL A 154 -4.03 7.04 10.30
C VAL A 154 -4.61 6.31 11.52
N LEU A 155 -3.90 5.33 12.08
CA LEU A 155 -4.38 4.51 13.20
C LEU A 155 -4.54 5.31 14.51
N ARG A 156 -3.79 6.40 14.67
CA ARG A 156 -3.97 7.35 15.78
C ARG A 156 -5.06 8.39 15.52
N GLY A 157 -5.63 8.41 14.31
CA GLY A 157 -6.58 9.44 13.87
C GLY A 157 -5.99 10.85 13.78
N LYS A 158 -4.66 10.96 13.64
CA LYS A 158 -3.92 12.22 13.43
C LYS A 158 -3.97 12.69 11.99
N LEU A 159 -3.95 11.74 11.05
CA LEU A 159 -4.12 12.01 9.62
C LEU A 159 -5.52 11.58 9.25
N ARG A 160 -6.40 12.58 9.07
CA ARG A 160 -7.79 12.42 8.63
C ARG A 160 -7.98 13.09 7.29
N ASP A 161 -8.61 12.38 6.37
CA ASP A 161 -8.93 12.90 5.05
C ASP A 161 -10.36 12.47 4.67
N PRO A 162 -11.20 13.37 4.11
CA PRO A 162 -12.51 12.99 3.57
C PRO A 162 -12.42 11.85 2.56
N ALA A 163 -11.30 11.73 1.85
CA ALA A 163 -11.05 10.67 0.89
C ALA A 163 -11.08 9.28 1.50
N PHE A 164 -10.97 9.11 2.83
CA PHE A 164 -11.08 7.82 3.53
C PHE A 164 -12.52 7.37 3.81
N GLY A 165 -13.52 8.20 3.46
CA GLY A 165 -14.93 7.87 3.60
C GLY A 165 -15.36 7.57 5.04
N VAL A 166 -16.30 6.63 5.20
CA VAL A 166 -16.85 6.23 6.51
C VAL A 166 -15.98 5.19 7.23
N GLU A 167 -15.06 4.55 6.51
CA GLU A 167 -14.18 3.51 7.04
C GLU A 167 -12.96 4.15 7.70
N TYR A 168 -13.13 4.48 8.97
CA TYR A 168 -12.08 5.08 9.76
C TYR A 168 -11.58 4.09 10.82
N PRO A 169 -10.26 3.80 10.89
CA PRO A 169 -9.75 2.97 11.97
C PRO A 169 -9.88 3.76 13.28
N ARG A 170 -10.86 3.39 14.11
CA ARG A 170 -10.89 3.85 15.50
C ARG A 170 -9.70 3.22 16.20
N SER A 171 -8.86 4.03 16.87
CA SER A 171 -7.60 3.60 17.50
C SER A 171 -7.74 2.39 18.43
N GLU A 172 -8.92 2.18 19.04
CA GLU A 172 -9.27 1.05 19.90
C GLU A 172 -9.39 -0.30 19.15
N ARG A 173 -9.40 -0.29 17.82
CA ARG A 173 -9.57 -1.47 16.95
C ARG A 173 -8.36 -1.74 16.05
N ALA A 174 -7.26 -1.02 16.23
CA ALA A 174 -6.04 -1.21 15.45
C ALA A 174 -5.42 -2.58 15.76
N LYS A 175 -5.77 -3.59 14.97
CA LYS A 175 -5.25 -4.95 15.11
C LYS A 175 -4.73 -5.44 13.76
N PHE A 176 -3.58 -6.09 13.79
CA PHE A 176 -3.11 -6.88 12.67
C PHE A 176 -3.68 -8.29 12.75
N THR A 177 -4.26 -8.78 11.66
CA THR A 177 -4.78 -10.14 11.55
C THR A 177 -4.05 -10.84 10.42
N SER A 178 -3.25 -11.86 10.76
CA SER A 178 -2.53 -12.66 9.77
C SER A 178 -3.49 -13.48 8.91
N GLY A 179 -3.15 -13.61 7.63
CA GLY A 179 -3.93 -14.35 6.63
C GLY A 179 -4.42 -13.47 5.48
N GLY A 180 -5.16 -14.06 4.55
CA GLY A 180 -5.57 -13.35 3.33
C GLY A 180 -6.67 -12.31 3.53
N THR A 181 -6.86 -11.48 2.52
CA THR A 181 -8.08 -10.69 2.31
C THR A 181 -9.25 -11.65 2.13
N ARG A 182 -10.23 -11.57 3.04
CA ARG A 182 -11.51 -12.29 2.93
C ARG A 182 -12.51 -11.48 2.16
#